data_AF-A0A928IZI6-F1
#
_entry.id   AF-A0A928IZI6-F1
#
_cell.length_a   1.000
_cell.length_b   1.000
_cell.length_c   1.000
_cell.angle_alpha   90.00
_cell.angle_beta   90.00
_cell.angle_gamma   90.00
#
_symmetry.space_group_name_H-M   'P 1'
#
loop_
_entity.id
_entity.type
_entity.pdbx_description
1 polymer ?
#
loop_
_entity_poly.entity_id
_entity_poly.type
_entity_poly.pdbx_seq_one_letter_code
_entity_poly.pdbx_strand_id
1 'polypeptide(L)'
;LRGRTEWTPQMVKAIMENERRWGDLEVRKRVVIDYKEKVTAKNDGIREGAYIPHYHEGIVTPEIARAAHMMRASRYKFGSVPDVYVIDQGALKGFVSISPTWSGIDNQAFLDIARQVYEEEEFVQLQREANILSGKEHSNVISMSLNDYRVAPGVMFMSRSDPQLTFGKRSLKLNGVCRERLGQQKYVEFLYHPVLEVIAVRSSDATNPNAVAWDDSKGSAMQLCTGAFSGAIYDKLDWMKKYKFRFRGVTRVRNGEKIIFFFLDEPQILVGKDKKRLDAADTTDGTAKFIPYKESGTDGSAVASGVAYPENWREHFGISYEIKQKRDRVIDGLSAADIRNRGTMVINPFIGVIPSRAELEDELEDLYMAL
;
A
#
# COMPACT_ATOMS: atom_id res chain seq x y z
N LEU A 1 19.75 30.01 -34.37
CA LEU A 1 19.36 28.58 -34.32
C LEU A 1 17.91 28.48 -34.79
N ARG A 2 17.60 27.80 -35.90
CA ARG A 2 16.20 27.45 -36.20
C ARG A 2 15.83 26.34 -35.22
N GLY A 3 15.21 26.70 -34.10
CA GLY A 3 14.71 25.73 -33.12
C GLY A 3 13.69 24.81 -33.80
N ARG A 4 13.70 23.53 -33.44
CA ARG A 4 12.58 22.65 -33.80
C ARG A 4 11.33 23.18 -33.11
N THR A 5 10.33 23.54 -33.90
CA THR A 5 9.01 23.97 -33.42
C THR A 5 8.08 22.77 -33.18
N GLU A 6 8.44 21.60 -33.70
CA GLU A 6 7.70 20.36 -33.52
C GLU A 6 8.25 19.55 -32.35
N TRP A 7 7.35 19.26 -31.40
CA TRP A 7 7.65 18.50 -30.20
C TRP A 7 7.17 17.06 -30.35
N THR A 8 8.08 16.11 -30.15
CA THR A 8 7.71 14.68 -30.09
C THR A 8 7.53 14.23 -28.63
N PRO A 9 6.65 13.25 -28.35
CA PRO A 9 6.49 12.72 -26.99
C PRO A 9 7.79 12.21 -26.37
N GLN A 10 8.71 11.67 -27.18
CA GLN A 10 10.03 11.23 -26.73
C GLN A 10 10.91 12.40 -26.30
N MET A 11 10.85 13.53 -27.01
CA MET A 11 11.58 14.74 -26.63
C MET A 11 11.08 15.29 -25.29
N VAL A 12 9.76 15.42 -25.12
CA VAL A 12 9.15 15.87 -23.86
C VAL A 12 9.55 14.95 -22.71
N LYS A 13 9.45 13.63 -22.92
CA LYS A 13 9.87 12.63 -21.93
C LYS A 13 11.35 12.78 -21.55
N ALA A 14 12.24 12.93 -22.53
CA ALA A 14 13.68 13.07 -22.27
C ALA A 14 14.01 14.35 -21.49
N ILE A 15 13.23 15.42 -21.67
CA ILE A 15 13.37 16.64 -20.88
C ILE A 15 12.91 16.40 -19.45
N MET A 16 11.74 15.79 -19.26
CA MET A 16 11.20 15.48 -17.92
C MET A 16 12.05 14.47 -17.15
N GLU A 17 12.83 13.61 -17.81
CA GLU A 17 13.73 12.62 -17.18
C GLU A 17 15.10 13.18 -16.82
N ASN A 18 15.44 14.40 -17.25
CA ASN A 18 16.77 14.94 -17.05
C ASN A 18 16.88 15.64 -15.70
N GLU A 19 17.66 15.05 -14.81
CA GLU A 19 17.89 15.49 -13.44
C GLU A 19 18.49 16.89 -13.32
N ARG A 20 19.16 17.33 -14.39
CA ARG A 20 19.69 18.68 -14.46
C ARG A 20 18.61 19.75 -14.46
N ARG A 21 17.37 19.39 -14.81
CA ARG A 21 16.24 20.33 -14.79
C ARG A 21 15.85 20.75 -13.38
N TRP A 22 16.16 19.94 -12.37
CA TRP A 22 15.94 20.29 -10.96
C TRP A 22 17.24 20.46 -10.16
N GLY A 23 18.34 20.72 -10.87
CA GLY A 23 19.62 21.08 -10.26
C GLY A 23 20.53 19.91 -9.92
N ASP A 24 20.05 18.68 -10.06
CA ASP A 24 20.83 17.48 -9.73
C ASP A 24 21.75 17.06 -10.89
N LEU A 25 22.74 16.22 -10.58
CA LEU A 25 23.68 15.70 -11.55
C LEU A 25 23.95 14.22 -11.32
N GLU A 26 23.60 13.38 -12.30
CA GLU A 26 24.01 11.98 -12.32
C GLU A 26 25.14 11.76 -13.32
N VAL A 27 26.31 11.39 -12.79
CA VAL A 27 27.55 11.23 -13.55
C VAL A 27 27.72 9.78 -13.99
N ARG A 28 28.24 9.58 -15.21
CA ARG A 28 28.58 8.25 -15.77
C ARG A 28 27.39 7.29 -15.87
N LYS A 29 26.24 7.74 -16.39
CA LYS A 29 25.08 6.87 -16.70
C LYS A 29 25.39 5.76 -17.72
N ARG A 30 26.37 5.99 -18.60
CA ARG A 30 26.83 5.04 -19.61
C ARG A 30 28.35 4.94 -19.59
N VAL A 31 28.86 3.75 -19.86
CA VAL A 31 30.29 3.46 -19.98
C VAL A 31 30.57 2.97 -21.39
N VAL A 32 31.69 3.42 -21.96
CA VAL A 32 32.22 2.87 -23.21
C VAL A 32 32.89 1.54 -22.89
N ILE A 33 32.36 0.45 -23.44
CA ILE A 33 32.93 -0.89 -23.28
C ILE A 33 34.05 -1.08 -24.30
N ASP A 34 33.78 -0.70 -25.55
CA ASP A 34 34.75 -0.80 -26.66
C ASP A 34 34.76 0.49 -27.46
N TYR A 35 35.95 1.10 -27.55
CA TYR A 35 36.17 2.34 -28.27
C TYR A 35 36.24 2.14 -29.79
N LYS A 36 36.71 0.99 -30.28
CA LYS A 36 36.85 0.70 -31.71
C LYS A 36 35.49 0.37 -32.32
N GLU A 37 34.70 -0.45 -31.62
CA GLU A 37 33.35 -0.85 -32.04
C GLU A 37 32.27 0.18 -31.63
N LYS A 38 32.67 1.28 -30.94
CA LYS A 38 31.78 2.34 -30.42
C LYS A 38 30.63 1.77 -29.57
N VAL A 39 30.88 0.69 -28.85
CA VAL A 39 29.87 0.04 -28.00
C VAL A 39 29.82 0.74 -26.65
N THR A 40 28.66 1.30 -26.33
CA THR A 40 28.39 1.91 -25.02
C THR A 40 27.26 1.17 -24.32
N ALA A 41 27.45 0.84 -23.05
CA ALA A 41 26.43 0.21 -22.22
C ALA A 41 25.99 1.13 -21.09
N LYS A 42 24.87 0.81 -20.46
CA LYS A 42 24.47 1.44 -19.20
C LYS A 42 25.46 1.07 -18.10
N ASN A 43 25.68 2.00 -17.19
CA ASN A 43 26.60 1.80 -16.09
C ASN A 43 25.91 1.08 -14.92
N ASP A 44 25.73 -0.24 -15.05
CA ASP A 44 25.12 -1.07 -14.00
C ASP A 44 26.21 -1.56 -13.01
N GLY A 45 26.98 -0.62 -12.45
CA GLY A 45 28.10 -0.91 -11.53
C GLY A 45 29.43 -1.25 -12.23
N ILE A 46 29.54 -1.02 -13.54
CA ILE A 46 30.78 -1.25 -14.32
C ILE A 46 31.86 -0.24 -13.91
N ARG A 47 31.46 1.00 -13.60
CA ARG A 47 32.32 2.04 -13.04
C ARG A 47 31.60 2.77 -11.92
N GLU A 48 32.36 3.36 -11.01
CA GLU A 48 31.82 4.27 -10.01
C GLU A 48 31.09 5.44 -10.69
N GLY A 49 29.77 5.43 -10.56
CA GLY A 49 28.91 6.59 -10.82
C GLY A 49 28.74 7.41 -9.55
N ALA A 50 28.27 8.65 -9.70
CA ALA A 50 27.93 9.49 -8.57
C ALA A 50 26.64 10.25 -8.88
N TYR A 51 25.78 10.36 -7.87
CA TYR A 51 24.62 11.24 -7.88
C TYR A 51 24.94 12.42 -6.95
N ILE A 52 24.92 13.63 -7.50
CA ILE A 52 25.22 14.85 -6.76
C ILE A 52 23.94 15.70 -6.73
N PRO A 53 23.23 15.73 -5.59
CA PRO A 53 22.09 16.62 -5.41
C PRO A 53 22.51 18.09 -5.45
N HIS A 54 21.64 18.97 -5.93
CA HIS A 54 21.83 20.44 -5.91
C HIS A 54 23.17 20.91 -6.48
N TYR A 55 23.62 20.28 -7.57
CA TYR A 55 24.87 20.63 -8.26
C TYR A 55 24.82 22.03 -8.90
N HIS A 56 23.65 22.46 -9.35
CA HIS A 56 23.40 23.79 -9.90
C HIS A 56 21.97 24.22 -9.62
N GLU A 57 21.65 25.48 -9.91
CA GLU A 57 20.29 25.98 -9.88
C GLU A 57 19.44 25.25 -10.94
N GLY A 58 18.37 24.61 -10.48
CA GLY A 58 17.41 23.94 -11.34
C GLY A 58 16.48 24.93 -12.02
N ILE A 59 15.93 24.54 -13.18
CA ILE A 59 14.85 25.27 -13.85
C ILE A 59 13.53 25.07 -13.11
N VAL A 60 13.33 23.89 -12.51
CA VAL A 60 12.17 23.55 -11.69
C VAL A 60 12.63 23.03 -10.35
N THR A 61 11.78 23.12 -9.33
CA THR A 61 12.08 22.54 -8.03
C THR A 61 12.06 21.00 -8.07
N PRO A 62 12.84 20.32 -7.21
CA PRO A 62 12.80 18.86 -7.09
C PRO A 62 11.40 18.30 -6.80
N GLU A 63 10.56 19.04 -6.07
CA GLU A 63 9.18 18.70 -5.76
C GLU A 63 8.34 18.55 -7.04
N ILE A 64 8.42 19.52 -7.95
CA ILE A 64 7.73 19.50 -9.25
C ILE A 64 8.20 18.32 -10.09
N ALA A 65 9.52 18.04 -10.11
CA ALA A 65 10.07 16.90 -10.82
C ALA A 65 9.54 15.55 -10.27
N ARG A 66 9.51 15.38 -8.94
CA ARG A 66 8.95 14.18 -8.28
C ARG A 66 7.46 14.02 -8.59
N ALA A 67 6.69 15.11 -8.55
CA ALA A 67 5.28 15.10 -8.90
C ALA A 67 5.05 14.66 -10.36
N ALA A 68 5.84 15.20 -11.30
CA ALA A 68 5.79 14.86 -12.71
C ALA A 68 6.16 13.38 -12.95
N HIS A 69 7.16 12.86 -12.25
CA HIS A 69 7.53 11.44 -12.30
C HIS A 69 6.42 10.53 -11.77
N MET A 70 5.78 10.90 -10.66
CA MET A 70 4.66 10.14 -10.10
C MET A 70 3.47 10.12 -11.07
N MET A 71 3.10 11.26 -11.64
CA MET A 71 1.99 11.35 -12.60
C MET A 71 2.24 10.52 -13.85
N ARG A 72 3.49 10.47 -14.31
CA ARG A 72 3.88 9.63 -15.45
C ARG A 72 3.87 8.13 -15.13
N ALA A 73 4.31 7.75 -13.94
CA ALA A 73 4.35 6.34 -13.51
C ALA A 73 2.94 5.79 -13.22
N SER A 74 1.98 6.67 -12.93
CA SER A 74 0.57 6.31 -12.75
C SER A 74 -0.03 5.74 -14.03
N ARG A 75 -0.79 4.65 -13.88
CA ARG A 75 -1.61 4.10 -14.97
C ARG A 75 -2.89 4.88 -15.18
N TYR A 76 -3.34 5.61 -14.16
CA TYR A 76 -4.57 6.38 -14.19
C TYR A 76 -4.22 7.84 -14.48
N LYS A 77 -4.70 8.35 -15.62
CA LYS A 77 -4.46 9.72 -16.06
C LYS A 77 -5.51 10.63 -15.44
N PHE A 78 -5.10 11.46 -14.50
CA PHE A 78 -5.92 12.54 -13.94
C PHE A 78 -5.36 13.90 -14.35
N GLY A 79 -6.20 14.93 -14.24
CA GLY A 79 -5.83 16.31 -14.57
C GLY A 79 -4.86 16.97 -13.58
N SER A 80 -4.67 16.39 -12.38
CA SER A 80 -3.83 16.92 -11.31
C SER A 80 -3.12 15.83 -10.51
N VAL A 81 -2.14 16.24 -9.72
CA VAL A 81 -1.45 15.39 -8.74
C VAL A 81 -2.44 15.01 -7.62
N PRO A 82 -2.58 13.73 -7.25
CA PRO A 82 -3.53 13.31 -6.22
C PRO A 82 -3.09 13.76 -4.83
N ASP A 83 -4.00 14.42 -4.12
CA ASP A 83 -3.83 14.79 -2.72
C ASP A 83 -3.80 13.55 -1.82
N VAL A 84 -3.09 13.69 -0.69
CA VAL A 84 -2.99 12.67 0.34
C VAL A 84 -3.86 13.08 1.52
N TYR A 85 -4.77 12.19 1.93
CA TYR A 85 -5.64 12.41 3.08
C TYR A 85 -5.34 11.38 4.16
N VAL A 86 -5.33 11.84 5.41
CA VAL A 86 -5.19 10.98 6.60
C VAL A 86 -6.21 11.43 7.63
N ILE A 87 -6.81 10.47 8.34
CA ILE A 87 -7.74 10.79 9.41
C ILE A 87 -6.95 11.22 10.64
N ASP A 88 -7.24 12.39 11.16
CA ASP A 88 -6.51 13.07 12.24
C ASP A 88 -7.10 12.82 13.64
N GLN A 89 -8.35 12.38 13.72
CA GLN A 89 -9.09 12.27 14.97
C GLN A 89 -9.98 11.02 15.03
N GLY A 90 -10.34 10.66 16.27
CA GLY A 90 -11.28 9.57 16.56
C GLY A 90 -10.68 8.18 16.43
N ALA A 91 -11.54 7.16 16.41
CA ALA A 91 -11.10 5.75 16.38
C ALA A 91 -10.40 5.34 15.06
N LEU A 92 -10.53 6.16 14.01
CA LEU A 92 -9.84 5.96 12.72
C LEU A 92 -8.62 6.88 12.55
N LYS A 93 -8.14 7.54 13.61
CA LYS A 93 -6.90 8.33 13.54
C LYS A 93 -5.76 7.51 12.95
N GLY A 94 -4.94 8.13 12.10
CA GLY A 94 -3.80 7.52 11.41
C GLY A 94 -4.15 6.64 10.21
N PHE A 95 -5.43 6.47 9.87
CA PHE A 95 -5.82 5.79 8.64
C PHE A 95 -5.60 6.70 7.43
N VAL A 96 -4.79 6.25 6.48
CA VAL A 96 -4.47 6.94 5.23
C VAL A 96 -5.47 6.54 4.15
N SER A 97 -6.08 7.53 3.49
CA SER A 97 -6.94 7.30 2.33
C SER A 97 -6.11 6.91 1.12
N ILE A 98 -6.45 5.76 0.54
CA ILE A 98 -5.68 5.13 -0.53
C ILE A 98 -6.26 5.54 -1.87
N SER A 99 -5.45 6.23 -2.68
CA SER A 99 -5.83 6.49 -4.06
C SER A 99 -5.47 5.30 -4.96
N PRO A 100 -6.36 4.84 -5.84
CA PRO A 100 -6.03 3.87 -6.90
C PRO A 100 -4.93 4.36 -7.86
N THR A 101 -4.68 5.67 -7.87
CA THR A 101 -3.75 6.36 -8.78
C THR A 101 -2.30 6.31 -8.33
N TRP A 102 -2.06 5.96 -7.07
CA TRP A 102 -0.74 5.99 -6.48
C TRP A 102 0.22 5.06 -7.22
N SER A 103 1.37 5.61 -7.57
CA SER A 103 2.45 4.89 -8.24
C SER A 103 3.78 5.24 -7.59
N GLY A 104 4.65 4.25 -7.39
CA GLY A 104 5.98 4.48 -6.78
C GLY A 104 5.98 4.75 -5.28
N ILE A 105 4.82 4.73 -4.60
CA ILE A 105 4.75 4.90 -3.15
C ILE A 105 5.19 3.63 -2.44
N ASP A 106 6.09 3.78 -1.47
CA ASP A 106 6.62 2.73 -0.63
C ASP A 106 5.93 2.70 0.74
N ASN A 107 6.29 1.72 1.58
CA ASN A 107 5.71 1.62 2.90
C ASN A 107 6.16 2.75 3.85
N GLN A 108 7.38 3.27 3.68
CA GLN A 108 7.87 4.35 4.55
C GLN A 108 7.03 5.61 4.37
N ALA A 109 6.68 5.96 3.12
CA ALA A 109 5.76 7.05 2.85
C ALA A 109 4.41 6.89 3.56
N PHE A 110 3.81 5.69 3.56
CA PHE A 110 2.57 5.46 4.33
C PHE A 110 2.76 5.69 5.83
N LEU A 111 3.88 5.24 6.40
CA LEU A 111 4.20 5.46 7.81
C LEU A 111 4.38 6.95 8.11
N ASP A 112 5.11 7.68 7.27
CA ASP A 112 5.35 9.12 7.43
C ASP A 112 4.04 9.92 7.30
N ILE A 113 3.15 9.55 6.37
CA ILE A 113 1.82 10.14 6.24
C ILE A 113 0.99 9.89 7.50
N ALA A 114 0.95 8.64 7.98
CA ALA A 114 0.20 8.30 9.18
C ALA A 114 0.78 8.99 10.43
N ARG A 115 2.11 9.14 10.52
CA ARG A 115 2.80 9.77 11.65
C ARG A 115 2.48 11.27 11.77
N GLN A 116 2.21 11.97 10.66
CA GLN A 116 1.92 13.42 10.67
C GLN A 116 0.73 13.84 11.54
N VAL A 117 -0.18 12.91 11.87
CA VAL A 117 -1.34 13.21 12.75
C VAL A 117 -1.11 12.84 14.21
N TYR A 118 0.05 12.29 14.55
CA TYR A 118 0.38 11.85 15.91
C TYR A 118 1.46 12.73 16.53
N GLU A 119 1.33 12.97 17.83
CA GLU A 119 2.46 13.45 18.63
C GLU A 119 3.49 12.31 18.81
N GLU A 120 4.75 12.66 19.03
CA GLU A 120 5.84 11.68 19.08
C GLU A 120 5.61 10.59 20.14
N GLU A 121 5.21 11.00 21.35
CA GLU A 121 4.93 10.08 22.46
C GLU A 121 3.74 9.15 22.17
N GLU A 122 2.69 9.70 21.54
CA GLU A 122 1.49 8.95 21.14
C GLU A 122 1.85 7.90 20.08
N PHE A 123 2.66 8.26 19.10
CA PHE A 123 3.09 7.36 18.03
C PHE A 123 3.97 6.23 18.55
N VAL A 124 4.91 6.52 19.47
CA VAL A 124 5.74 5.50 20.11
C VAL A 124 4.89 4.51 20.89
N GLN A 125 3.90 4.99 21.64
CA GLN A 125 2.97 4.13 22.38
C GLN A 125 2.13 3.27 21.43
N LEU A 126 1.61 3.84 20.35
CA LEU A 126 0.86 3.11 19.32
C LEU A 126 1.71 2.00 18.68
N GLN A 127 2.97 2.29 18.35
CA GLN A 127 3.88 1.32 17.77
C GLN A 127 4.18 0.17 18.74
N ARG A 128 4.38 0.48 20.02
CA ARG A 128 4.56 -0.51 21.08
C ARG A 128 3.32 -1.40 21.22
N GLU A 129 2.14 -0.80 21.25
CA GLU A 129 0.88 -1.54 21.32
C GLU A 129 0.69 -2.44 20.10
N ALA A 130 0.96 -1.96 18.90
CA ALA A 130 0.90 -2.76 17.68
C ALA A 130 1.94 -3.91 17.67
N ASN A 131 3.14 -3.69 18.20
CA ASN A 131 4.14 -4.75 18.37
C ASN A 131 3.66 -5.83 19.34
N ILE A 132 2.96 -5.45 20.41
CA ILE A 132 2.34 -6.39 21.36
C ILE A 132 1.19 -7.15 20.67
N LEU A 133 0.31 -6.44 19.94
CA LEU A 133 -0.83 -7.06 19.23
C LEU A 133 -0.37 -8.05 18.15
N SER A 134 0.72 -7.74 17.44
CA SER A 134 1.32 -8.60 16.41
C SER A 134 2.20 -9.73 16.97
N GLY A 135 2.39 -9.79 18.29
CA GLY A 135 3.20 -10.81 18.97
C GLY A 135 4.72 -10.63 18.78
N LYS A 136 5.18 -9.50 18.25
CA LYS A 136 6.61 -9.16 18.13
C LYS A 136 7.23 -8.79 19.48
N GLU A 137 6.44 -8.17 20.35
CA GLU A 137 6.83 -7.82 21.72
C GLU A 137 5.95 -8.53 22.75
N HIS A 138 6.55 -8.92 23.87
CA HIS A 138 5.83 -9.46 25.01
C HIS A 138 5.40 -8.32 25.93
N SER A 139 4.11 -8.26 26.28
CA SER A 139 3.65 -7.36 27.33
C SER A 139 3.77 -8.05 28.68
N ASN A 140 4.54 -7.46 29.61
CA ASN A 140 4.63 -7.92 31.00
C ASN A 140 3.26 -7.96 31.69
N VAL A 141 2.32 -7.09 31.29
CA VAL A 141 0.97 -7.04 31.89
C VAL A 141 0.11 -8.20 31.38
N ILE A 142 0.20 -8.52 30.08
CA ILE A 142 -0.56 -9.63 29.48
C ILE A 142 0.02 -10.98 29.92
N SER A 143 1.34 -11.09 30.09
CA SER A 143 1.98 -12.31 30.59
C SER A 143 1.70 -12.58 32.07
N MET A 144 1.27 -11.57 32.83
CA MET A 144 0.80 -11.73 34.22
C MET A 144 -0.67 -12.16 34.31
N SER A 145 -1.45 -12.00 33.23
CA SER A 145 -2.77 -12.60 33.14
C SER A 145 -2.59 -14.11 32.91
N LEU A 146 -2.92 -14.92 33.91
CA LEU A 146 -2.82 -16.39 33.86
C LEU A 146 -3.94 -17.03 33.01
N ASN A 147 -4.29 -16.39 31.89
CA ASN A 147 -5.38 -16.81 31.02
C ASN A 147 -4.80 -17.35 29.70
N ASP A 148 -4.57 -18.66 29.62
CA ASP A 148 -4.11 -19.36 28.40
C ASP A 148 -5.19 -19.46 27.29
N TYR A 149 -6.29 -18.72 27.42
CA TYR A 149 -7.37 -18.71 26.43
C TYR A 149 -6.90 -18.06 25.13
N ARG A 150 -6.74 -18.89 24.09
CA ARG A 150 -6.44 -18.45 22.73
C ARG A 150 -7.68 -18.52 21.85
N VAL A 151 -7.84 -17.51 21.02
CA VAL A 151 -8.93 -17.41 20.06
C VAL A 151 -8.38 -17.76 18.68
N ALA A 152 -9.01 -18.75 18.05
CA ALA A 152 -8.64 -19.18 16.71
C ALA A 152 -8.79 -18.03 15.69
N PRO A 153 -7.85 -17.90 14.71
CA PRO A 153 -7.90 -16.83 13.73
C PRO A 153 -9.20 -16.85 12.94
N GLY A 154 -9.79 -15.67 12.72
CA GLY A 154 -11.12 -15.55 12.12
C GLY A 154 -11.18 -16.11 10.70
N VAL A 155 -10.04 -16.10 10.00
CA VAL A 155 -9.91 -16.59 8.61
C VAL A 155 -10.10 -18.11 8.48
N MET A 156 -9.91 -18.89 9.55
CA MET A 156 -10.15 -20.34 9.55
C MET A 156 -11.64 -20.68 9.45
N PHE A 157 -12.51 -19.79 9.90
CA PHE A 157 -13.97 -19.92 9.84
C PHE A 157 -14.58 -19.14 8.68
N MET A 158 -13.74 -18.67 7.76
CA MET A 158 -14.19 -17.85 6.64
C MET A 158 -15.00 -18.68 5.65
N SER A 159 -16.23 -18.27 5.44
CA SER A 159 -17.18 -18.86 4.50
C SER A 159 -17.34 -17.99 3.25
N ARG A 160 -18.09 -18.46 2.24
CA ARG A 160 -18.44 -17.66 1.05
C ARG A 160 -19.36 -16.46 1.38
N SER A 161 -20.05 -16.50 2.52
CA SER A 161 -20.94 -15.43 3.02
C SER A 161 -20.25 -14.38 3.89
N ASP A 162 -18.94 -14.51 4.11
CA ASP A 162 -18.15 -13.46 4.77
C ASP A 162 -17.62 -12.45 3.75
N PRO A 163 -17.45 -11.17 4.13
CA PRO A 163 -16.67 -10.22 3.35
C PRO A 163 -15.23 -10.70 3.20
N GLN A 164 -14.70 -10.64 1.98
CA GLN A 164 -13.33 -11.11 1.72
C GLN A 164 -12.55 -10.08 0.92
N LEU A 165 -11.34 -9.81 1.40
CA LEU A 165 -10.31 -9.03 0.70
C LEU A 165 -9.22 -10.00 0.25
N THR A 166 -8.86 -9.98 -1.03
CA THR A 166 -7.75 -10.77 -1.57
C THR A 166 -6.71 -9.85 -2.18
N PHE A 167 -5.48 -9.95 -1.69
CA PHE A 167 -4.29 -9.34 -2.26
C PHE A 167 -3.59 -10.30 -3.21
N GLY A 168 -3.23 -9.78 -4.38
CA GLY A 168 -2.19 -10.31 -5.22
C GLY A 168 -1.10 -9.27 -5.44
N LYS A 169 0.02 -9.69 -6.02
CA LYS A 169 1.21 -8.85 -6.24
C LYS A 169 0.95 -7.47 -6.86
N ARG A 170 -0.09 -7.32 -7.69
CA ARG A 170 -0.44 -6.06 -8.37
C ARG A 170 -1.93 -5.75 -8.36
N SER A 171 -2.68 -6.44 -7.49
CA SER A 171 -4.14 -6.36 -7.53
C SER A 171 -4.75 -6.56 -6.17
N LEU A 172 -5.80 -5.80 -5.91
CA LEU A 172 -6.66 -5.92 -4.74
C LEU A 172 -8.05 -6.35 -5.22
N LYS A 173 -8.68 -7.33 -4.54
CA LYS A 173 -10.02 -7.81 -4.89
C LYS A 173 -10.92 -7.89 -3.66
N LEU A 174 -12.12 -7.31 -3.75
CA LEU A 174 -13.22 -7.51 -2.81
C LEU A 174 -14.24 -8.49 -3.43
N ASN A 175 -14.77 -9.40 -2.62
CA ASN A 175 -15.89 -10.24 -3.06
C ASN A 175 -17.22 -9.47 -3.08
N GLY A 176 -18.27 -10.08 -3.68
CA GLY A 176 -19.60 -9.46 -3.76
C GLY A 176 -20.27 -9.23 -2.41
N VAL A 177 -19.93 -10.02 -1.39
CA VAL A 177 -20.46 -9.85 -0.03
C VAL A 177 -20.05 -8.49 0.55
N CYS A 178 -18.84 -8.00 0.26
CA CYS A 178 -18.42 -6.67 0.69
C CYS A 178 -19.39 -5.58 0.18
N ARG A 179 -19.87 -5.71 -1.06
CA ARG A 179 -20.84 -4.77 -1.64
C ARG A 179 -22.17 -4.81 -0.89
N GLU A 180 -22.70 -5.99 -0.63
CA GLU A 180 -23.95 -6.18 0.11
C GLU A 180 -23.84 -5.58 1.52
N ARG A 181 -22.74 -5.87 2.23
CA ARG A 181 -22.47 -5.35 3.57
C ARG A 181 -22.27 -3.84 3.60
N LEU A 182 -21.79 -3.23 2.53
CA LEU A 182 -21.69 -1.77 2.38
C LEU A 182 -22.98 -1.11 1.86
N GLY A 183 -24.07 -1.87 1.68
CA GLY A 183 -25.35 -1.33 1.23
C GLY A 183 -25.40 -1.00 -0.27
N GLN A 184 -24.66 -1.74 -1.09
CA GLN A 184 -24.68 -1.63 -2.56
C GLN A 184 -24.33 -0.24 -3.11
N GLN A 185 -23.52 0.51 -2.37
CA GLN A 185 -23.06 1.84 -2.77
C GLN A 185 -22.21 1.79 -4.04
N LYS A 186 -22.34 2.83 -4.88
CA LYS A 186 -21.61 2.94 -6.15
C LYS A 186 -20.14 3.28 -5.94
N TYR A 187 -19.79 3.99 -4.87
CA TYR A 187 -18.43 4.39 -4.58
C TYR A 187 -18.00 3.91 -3.20
N VAL A 188 -16.76 3.47 -3.10
CA VAL A 188 -16.14 3.05 -1.85
C VAL A 188 -14.78 3.72 -1.70
N GLU A 189 -14.36 3.92 -0.46
CA GLU A 189 -13.05 4.44 -0.13
C GLU A 189 -12.26 3.37 0.63
N PHE A 190 -10.97 3.25 0.29
CA PHE A 190 -10.04 2.37 0.98
C PHE A 190 -9.18 3.22 1.91
N LEU A 191 -9.07 2.76 3.15
CA LEU A 191 -8.25 3.37 4.19
C LEU A 191 -7.21 2.34 4.65
N TYR A 192 -5.98 2.75 4.91
CA TYR A 192 -4.92 1.87 5.40
C TYR A 192 -4.19 2.48 6.59
N HIS A 193 -4.06 1.71 7.66
CA HIS A 193 -3.25 2.07 8.81
C HIS A 193 -1.96 1.23 8.80
N PRO A 194 -0.77 1.83 8.60
CA PRO A 194 0.48 1.10 8.42
C PRO A 194 1.05 0.49 9.70
N VAL A 195 0.81 1.11 10.87
CA VAL A 195 1.24 0.58 12.18
C VAL A 195 0.34 -0.57 12.66
N LEU A 196 -0.98 -0.38 12.62
CA LEU A 196 -1.95 -1.41 13.00
C LEU A 196 -2.08 -2.55 11.97
N GLU A 197 -1.51 -2.36 10.77
CA GLU A 197 -1.60 -3.31 9.65
C GLU A 197 -3.06 -3.66 9.31
N VAL A 198 -3.93 -2.63 9.24
CA VAL A 198 -5.38 -2.77 8.99
C VAL A 198 -5.80 -1.98 7.77
N ILE A 199 -6.68 -2.58 6.96
CA ILE A 199 -7.36 -1.89 5.87
C ILE A 199 -8.83 -1.73 6.22
N ALA A 200 -9.35 -0.52 6.17
CA ALA A 200 -10.77 -0.27 6.27
C ALA A 200 -11.36 0.05 4.90
N VAL A 201 -12.59 -0.41 4.65
CA VAL A 201 -13.36 -0.05 3.46
C VAL A 201 -14.70 0.49 3.92
N ARG A 202 -15.03 1.70 3.48
CA ARG A 202 -16.30 2.36 3.78
C ARG A 202 -16.98 2.85 2.52
N SER A 203 -18.27 3.14 2.63
CA SER A 203 -19.02 3.83 1.60
C SER A 203 -18.48 5.24 1.36
N SER A 204 -18.48 5.69 0.11
CA SER A 204 -18.04 7.02 -0.28
C SER A 204 -18.99 7.60 -1.32
N ASP A 205 -18.81 8.88 -1.65
CA ASP A 205 -19.46 9.53 -2.78
C ASP A 205 -18.46 9.81 -3.92
N ALA A 206 -18.99 10.31 -5.04
CA ALA A 206 -18.20 10.68 -6.22
C ALA A 206 -17.36 11.96 -6.03
N THR A 207 -17.62 12.74 -4.97
CA THR A 207 -16.91 14.00 -4.71
C THR A 207 -15.56 13.75 -4.06
N ASN A 208 -15.40 12.60 -3.39
CA ASN A 208 -14.13 12.21 -2.81
C ASN A 208 -13.13 11.84 -3.92
N PRO A 209 -11.95 12.51 -3.98
CA PRO A 209 -10.94 12.24 -5.02
C PRO A 209 -10.38 10.81 -4.98
N ASN A 210 -10.42 10.15 -3.81
CA ASN A 210 -9.96 8.77 -3.63
C ASN A 210 -11.09 7.73 -3.72
N ALA A 211 -12.30 8.15 -4.09
CA ALA A 211 -13.41 7.25 -4.30
C ALA A 211 -13.17 6.29 -5.45
N VAL A 212 -13.48 5.03 -5.20
CA VAL A 212 -13.37 3.95 -6.17
C VAL A 212 -14.76 3.53 -6.60
N ALA A 213 -15.04 3.65 -7.90
CA ALA A 213 -16.31 3.20 -8.47
C ALA A 213 -16.41 1.67 -8.45
N TRP A 214 -17.50 1.15 -7.90
CA TRP A 214 -17.92 -0.23 -8.04
C TRP A 214 -18.53 -0.42 -9.42
N ASP A 215 -17.79 -1.08 -10.30
CA ASP A 215 -18.20 -1.30 -11.69
C ASP A 215 -19.22 -2.43 -11.78
N ASP A 216 -20.48 -2.06 -11.96
CA ASP A 216 -21.62 -2.99 -12.08
C ASP A 216 -21.50 -3.94 -13.28
N SER A 217 -20.77 -3.55 -14.32
CA SER A 217 -20.63 -4.36 -15.54
C SER A 217 -19.73 -5.59 -15.34
N LYS A 218 -18.88 -5.59 -14.31
CA LYS A 218 -17.89 -6.64 -14.03
C LYS A 218 -18.33 -7.65 -12.96
N GLY A 219 -19.61 -7.60 -12.59
CA GLY A 219 -20.21 -8.46 -11.58
C GLY A 219 -20.15 -7.87 -10.17
N SER A 220 -20.57 -8.65 -9.17
CA SER A 220 -20.67 -8.17 -7.79
C SER A 220 -19.31 -7.96 -7.11
N ALA A 221 -18.25 -8.62 -7.57
CA ALA A 221 -16.90 -8.48 -7.02
C ALA A 221 -16.14 -7.30 -7.65
N MET A 222 -15.41 -6.54 -6.82
CA MET A 222 -14.55 -5.44 -7.28
C MET A 222 -13.10 -5.92 -7.36
N GLN A 223 -12.40 -5.59 -8.43
CA GLN A 223 -10.96 -5.80 -8.55
C GLN A 223 -10.26 -4.53 -9.04
N LEU A 224 -9.21 -4.14 -8.34
CA LEU A 224 -8.42 -2.94 -8.60
C LEU A 224 -6.99 -3.31 -8.96
N CYS A 225 -6.40 -2.56 -9.89
CA CYS A 225 -5.00 -2.66 -10.24
C CYS A 225 -4.16 -1.77 -9.32
N THR A 226 -3.83 -2.27 -8.15
CA THR A 226 -3.11 -1.54 -7.09
C THR A 226 -1.63 -1.89 -7.06
N GLY A 227 -0.93 -1.70 -8.18
CA GLY A 227 0.47 -2.14 -8.34
C GLY A 227 1.42 -1.64 -7.25
N ALA A 228 1.42 -0.32 -7.00
CA ALA A 228 2.31 0.29 -6.00
C ALA A 228 1.85 -0.04 -4.58
N PHE A 229 0.57 0.19 -4.26
CA PHE A 229 0.04 -0.10 -2.93
C PHE A 229 0.18 -1.58 -2.53
N SER A 230 -0.14 -2.52 -3.43
CA SER A 230 0.08 -3.94 -3.16
C SER A 230 1.56 -4.27 -3.03
N GLY A 231 2.43 -3.64 -3.83
CA GLY A 231 3.89 -3.78 -3.68
C GLY A 231 4.37 -3.36 -2.28
N ALA A 232 3.98 -2.16 -1.84
CA ALA A 232 4.32 -1.62 -0.53
C ALA A 232 3.90 -2.53 0.62
N ILE A 233 2.68 -3.11 0.57
CA ILE A 233 2.23 -4.06 1.59
C ILE A 233 3.04 -5.35 1.56
N TYR A 234 3.28 -5.91 0.37
CA TYR A 234 4.07 -7.14 0.24
C TYR A 234 5.48 -6.94 0.80
N ASP A 235 6.12 -5.81 0.50
CA ASP A 235 7.46 -5.50 0.99
C ASP A 235 7.45 -5.24 2.52
N LYS A 236 6.43 -4.55 3.05
CA LYS A 236 6.28 -4.28 4.50
C LYS A 236 6.09 -5.56 5.32
N LEU A 237 5.19 -6.43 4.88
CA LEU A 237 4.85 -7.65 5.61
C LEU A 237 5.77 -8.82 5.24
N ASP A 238 6.79 -8.54 4.42
CA ASP A 238 7.79 -9.47 3.92
C ASP A 238 7.17 -10.67 3.19
N TRP A 239 6.04 -10.49 2.51
CA TRP A 239 5.29 -11.59 1.92
C TRP A 239 5.94 -12.15 0.66
N MET A 240 5.98 -13.48 0.57
CA MET A 240 6.44 -14.18 -0.64
C MET A 240 5.61 -13.82 -1.86
N LYS A 241 6.26 -13.26 -2.88
CA LYS A 241 5.58 -12.68 -4.06
C LYS A 241 4.88 -13.71 -4.96
N LYS A 242 5.16 -15.01 -4.76
CA LYS A 242 4.50 -16.14 -5.45
C LYS A 242 3.09 -16.43 -4.91
N TYR A 243 2.78 -16.01 -3.68
CA TYR A 243 1.48 -16.27 -3.06
C TYR A 243 0.52 -15.10 -3.18
N LYS A 244 -0.77 -15.41 -3.04
CA LYS A 244 -1.83 -14.43 -2.81
C LYS A 244 -2.35 -14.58 -1.39
N PHE A 245 -2.84 -13.50 -0.81
CA PHE A 245 -3.27 -13.47 0.60
C PHE A 245 -4.72 -13.05 0.66
N ARG A 246 -5.53 -13.79 1.42
CA ARG A 246 -6.95 -13.53 1.61
C ARG A 246 -7.26 -13.27 3.09
N PHE A 247 -8.10 -12.30 3.33
CA PHE A 247 -8.48 -11.83 4.65
C PHE A 247 -9.99 -11.85 4.81
N ARG A 248 -10.43 -12.19 6.03
CA ARG A 248 -11.83 -12.09 6.43
C ARG A 248 -12.12 -10.66 6.88
N GLY A 249 -13.22 -10.08 6.40
CA GLY A 249 -13.65 -8.74 6.78
C GLY A 249 -14.62 -8.75 7.96
N VAL A 250 -14.45 -7.81 8.88
CA VAL A 250 -15.37 -7.57 10.00
C VAL A 250 -16.20 -6.32 9.71
N THR A 251 -17.51 -6.49 9.51
CA THR A 251 -18.43 -5.38 9.23
C THR A 251 -18.90 -4.71 10.53
N ARG A 252 -18.87 -3.38 10.56
CA ARG A 252 -19.48 -2.56 11.62
C ARG A 252 -20.50 -1.61 11.02
N VAL A 253 -21.58 -1.40 11.76
CA VAL A 253 -22.65 -0.45 11.43
C VAL A 253 -22.85 0.47 12.62
N ARG A 254 -22.87 1.79 12.38
CA ARG A 254 -23.07 2.83 13.39
C ARG A 254 -24.00 3.89 12.82
N ASN A 255 -25.19 4.05 13.39
CA ASN A 255 -26.21 5.01 12.93
C ASN A 255 -26.43 5.00 11.40
N GLY A 256 -26.46 3.82 10.79
CA GLY A 256 -26.62 3.64 9.35
C GLY A 256 -25.33 3.64 8.52
N GLU A 257 -24.24 4.21 9.05
CA GLU A 257 -22.92 4.21 8.41
C GLU A 257 -22.26 2.84 8.52
N LYS A 258 -21.65 2.38 7.42
CA LYS A 258 -21.12 1.02 7.28
C LYS A 258 -19.65 1.04 6.91
N ILE A 259 -18.88 0.18 7.55
CA ILE A 259 -17.45 0.02 7.34
C ILE A 259 -17.03 -1.44 7.53
N ILE A 260 -16.01 -1.88 6.82
CA ILE A 260 -15.47 -3.24 6.90
C ILE A 260 -13.98 -3.17 7.21
N PHE A 261 -13.53 -3.92 8.22
CA PHE A 261 -12.13 -4.01 8.63
C PHE A 261 -11.44 -5.29 8.15
N PHE A 262 -10.34 -5.06 7.45
CA PHE A 262 -9.25 -5.86 6.88
C PHE A 262 -8.06 -6.10 7.80
N PHE A 263 -8.01 -7.17 8.59
CA PHE A 263 -6.88 -7.43 9.48
C PHE A 263 -5.77 -8.24 8.78
N LEU A 264 -4.60 -7.63 8.53
CA LEU A 264 -3.55 -8.21 7.68
C LEU A 264 -2.62 -9.21 8.41
N ASP A 265 -2.74 -9.29 9.73
CA ASP A 265 -2.05 -10.24 10.61
C ASP A 265 -2.69 -11.65 10.59
N GLU A 266 -3.92 -11.79 10.08
CA GLU A 266 -4.63 -13.07 9.96
C GLU A 266 -4.85 -13.53 8.49
N PRO A 267 -3.78 -13.78 7.70
CA PRO A 267 -3.93 -14.19 6.30
C PRO A 267 -4.31 -15.66 6.14
N GLN A 268 -5.15 -15.93 5.15
CA GLN A 268 -5.22 -17.21 4.45
C GLN A 268 -4.38 -17.14 3.18
N ILE A 269 -3.43 -18.05 3.04
CA ILE A 269 -2.47 -18.07 1.94
C ILE A 269 -3.03 -18.90 0.79
N LEU A 270 -2.99 -18.34 -0.41
CA LEU A 270 -3.39 -18.99 -1.64
C LEU A 270 -2.13 -19.29 -2.45
N VAL A 271 -1.74 -20.56 -2.48
CA VAL A 271 -0.45 -21.06 -2.99
C VAL A 271 -0.37 -21.01 -4.52
N GLY A 272 -1.52 -20.88 -5.21
CA GLY A 272 -1.59 -20.99 -6.67
C GLY A 272 -1.50 -22.44 -7.14
N LYS A 273 -2.03 -22.74 -8.33
CA LYS A 273 -1.92 -24.08 -8.92
C LYS A 273 -0.62 -24.16 -9.72
N ASP A 274 0.45 -24.69 -9.14
CA ASP A 274 1.57 -25.18 -9.95
C ASP A 274 1.12 -26.46 -10.67
N LYS A 275 0.60 -26.29 -11.89
CA LYS A 275 0.05 -27.35 -12.75
C LYS A 275 1.03 -28.52 -13.03
N LYS A 276 2.33 -28.37 -12.75
CA LYS A 276 3.36 -29.37 -13.06
C LYS A 276 3.54 -30.48 -12.01
N ARG A 277 2.81 -30.46 -10.89
CA ARG A 277 2.98 -31.44 -9.80
C ARG A 277 1.69 -32.05 -9.23
N LEU A 278 0.54 -31.77 -9.85
CA LEU A 278 -0.75 -32.27 -9.36
C LEU A 278 -1.02 -33.75 -9.70
N ASP A 279 -0.26 -34.37 -10.59
CA ASP A 279 -0.53 -35.74 -11.06
C ASP A 279 0.08 -36.84 -10.17
N ALA A 280 0.58 -36.51 -8.97
CA ALA A 280 1.33 -37.46 -8.14
C ALA A 280 1.01 -37.45 -6.63
N ALA A 281 -0.02 -36.75 -6.17
CA ALA A 281 -0.37 -36.74 -4.73
C ALA A 281 -1.69 -37.48 -4.48
N ASP A 282 -1.52 -38.77 -4.18
CA ASP A 282 -2.53 -39.68 -3.66
C ASP A 282 -3.31 -39.11 -2.47
N THR A 283 -4.58 -39.51 -2.41
CA THR A 283 -5.48 -39.41 -1.27
C THR A 283 -4.89 -40.11 -0.04
N THR A 284 -4.07 -39.43 0.75
CA THR A 284 -3.84 -39.77 2.16
C THR A 284 -3.56 -38.51 2.99
N ASP A 285 -4.01 -38.57 4.23
CA ASP A 285 -4.29 -37.50 5.19
C ASP A 285 -3.04 -36.77 5.77
N GLY A 286 -2.19 -36.24 4.91
CA GLY A 286 -0.92 -35.59 5.28
C GLY A 286 -0.63 -34.29 4.52
N THR A 287 -1.61 -33.38 4.45
CA THR A 287 -1.44 -32.08 3.78
C THR A 287 -0.85 -31.03 4.73
N ALA A 288 0.29 -30.43 4.37
CA ALA A 288 0.85 -29.30 5.14
C ALA A 288 -0.11 -28.09 5.06
N LYS A 289 -0.99 -27.95 6.07
CA LYS A 289 -1.90 -26.80 6.23
C LYS A 289 -1.15 -25.49 6.51
N PHE A 290 0.10 -25.55 6.93
CA PHE A 290 0.89 -24.42 7.41
C PHE A 290 2.21 -24.32 6.65
N ILE A 291 2.54 -23.16 6.08
CA ILE A 291 3.64 -22.97 5.13
C ILE A 291 4.45 -21.70 5.42
N PRO A 292 5.75 -21.68 5.09
CA PRO A 292 6.51 -20.44 5.04
C PRO A 292 5.87 -19.50 4.02
N TYR A 293 5.77 -18.23 4.39
CA TYR A 293 5.10 -17.23 3.57
C TYR A 293 5.81 -15.88 3.55
N LYS A 294 6.94 -15.79 4.26
CA LYS A 294 7.80 -14.62 4.30
C LYS A 294 9.11 -14.85 3.55
N GLU A 295 9.61 -13.86 2.81
CA GLU A 295 10.85 -14.00 2.01
C GLU A 295 12.09 -14.20 2.91
N SER A 296 12.06 -13.68 4.15
CA SER A 296 13.11 -13.92 5.16
C SER A 296 13.14 -15.35 5.73
N GLY A 297 12.12 -16.17 5.45
CA GLY A 297 12.05 -17.57 5.89
C GLY A 297 12.76 -18.52 4.91
N THR A 298 13.34 -19.62 5.43
CA THR A 298 14.03 -20.66 4.64
C THR A 298 13.17 -21.24 3.51
N ASP A 299 13.84 -21.61 2.40
CA ASP A 299 13.22 -22.07 1.15
C ASP A 299 12.13 -23.13 1.36
N GLY A 300 10.95 -22.82 0.83
CA GLY A 300 9.71 -23.55 1.11
C GLY A 300 9.67 -24.97 0.56
N SER A 301 9.20 -25.90 1.40
CA SER A 301 8.74 -27.22 0.96
C SER A 301 7.53 -27.11 0.02
N ALA A 302 7.44 -28.06 -0.92
CA ALA A 302 6.34 -28.13 -1.89
C ALA A 302 4.99 -28.38 -1.19
N VAL A 303 3.94 -27.68 -1.65
CA VAL A 303 2.59 -27.73 -1.06
C VAL A 303 1.62 -28.26 -2.11
N ALA A 304 0.87 -29.31 -1.77
CA ALA A 304 -0.14 -29.93 -2.63
C ALA A 304 -1.54 -29.27 -2.55
N SER A 305 -1.78 -28.40 -1.57
CA SER A 305 -3.06 -27.73 -1.33
C SER A 305 -3.13 -26.34 -1.95
N GLY A 306 -4.28 -25.97 -2.52
CA GLY A 306 -4.53 -24.63 -3.05
C GLY A 306 -4.67 -23.53 -1.98
N VAL A 307 -4.87 -23.91 -0.72
CA VAL A 307 -5.03 -23.02 0.44
C VAL A 307 -4.17 -23.50 1.60
N ALA A 308 -3.48 -22.57 2.27
CA ALA A 308 -2.62 -22.81 3.42
C ALA A 308 -2.68 -21.64 4.43
N TYR A 309 -2.01 -21.81 5.56
CA TYR A 309 -1.94 -20.86 6.67
C TYR A 309 -0.47 -20.58 7.06
N PRO A 310 -0.19 -19.49 7.78
CA PRO A 310 1.15 -19.16 8.27
C PRO A 310 1.82 -20.27 9.09
N GLU A 311 3.09 -20.59 8.83
CA GLU A 311 3.83 -21.63 9.57
C GLU A 311 3.92 -21.41 11.07
N ASN A 312 4.06 -20.16 11.50
CA ASN A 312 4.15 -19.77 12.91
C ASN A 312 2.87 -20.13 13.70
N TRP A 313 1.76 -20.38 13.02
CA TRP A 313 0.52 -20.82 13.67
C TRP A 313 0.52 -22.31 14.05
N ARG A 314 1.54 -23.09 13.64
CA ARG A 314 1.72 -24.48 14.09
C ARG A 314 1.96 -24.54 15.61
N GLU A 315 2.80 -23.65 16.12
CA GLU A 315 3.22 -23.63 17.53
C GLU A 315 2.41 -22.63 18.35
N HIS A 316 2.02 -21.51 17.74
CA HIS A 316 1.28 -20.43 18.39
C HIS A 316 -0.10 -20.28 17.75
N PHE A 317 -0.98 -21.22 18.05
CA PHE A 317 -2.31 -21.27 17.45
C PHE A 317 -3.24 -20.17 18.02
N GLY A 318 -3.57 -19.20 17.18
CA GLY A 318 -4.51 -18.12 17.53
C GLY A 318 -3.89 -16.99 18.34
N ILE A 319 -4.73 -16.03 18.69
CA ILE A 319 -4.36 -14.81 19.42
C ILE A 319 -4.85 -14.90 20.86
N SER A 320 -4.12 -14.32 21.83
CA SER A 320 -4.62 -14.26 23.21
C SER A 320 -5.98 -13.56 23.25
N TYR A 321 -6.91 -14.09 24.06
CA TYR A 321 -8.24 -13.50 24.23
C TYR A 321 -8.18 -12.03 24.66
N GLU A 322 -7.21 -11.65 25.51
CA GLU A 322 -7.05 -10.26 25.96
C GLU A 322 -6.60 -9.34 24.83
N ILE A 323 -5.68 -9.80 24.00
CA ILE A 323 -5.21 -9.09 22.81
C ILE A 323 -6.37 -8.88 21.83
N LYS A 324 -7.17 -9.93 21.60
CA LYS A 324 -8.39 -9.82 20.80
C LYS A 324 -9.38 -8.83 21.38
N GLN A 325 -9.62 -8.87 22.69
CA GLN A 325 -10.55 -7.95 23.35
C GLN A 325 -10.08 -6.49 23.24
N LYS A 326 -8.77 -6.23 23.38
CA LYS A 326 -8.19 -4.90 23.15
C LYS A 326 -8.42 -4.42 21.72
N ARG A 327 -8.16 -5.28 20.73
CA ARG A 327 -8.44 -4.99 19.32
C ARG A 327 -9.92 -4.68 19.07
N ASP A 328 -10.81 -5.49 19.65
CA ASP A 328 -12.26 -5.32 19.53
C ASP A 328 -12.73 -4.02 20.19
N ARG A 329 -12.17 -3.61 21.33
CA ARG A 329 -12.49 -2.33 21.99
C ARG A 329 -12.21 -1.11 21.13
N VAL A 330 -11.08 -1.09 20.39
CA VAL A 330 -10.75 0.01 19.47
C VAL A 330 -11.80 0.11 18.36
N ILE A 331 -12.25 -1.03 17.84
CA ILE A 331 -13.29 -1.09 16.81
C ILE A 331 -14.68 -0.77 17.39
N ASP A 332 -14.93 -1.15 18.65
CA ASP A 332 -16.22 -0.95 19.30
C ASP A 332 -16.46 0.52 19.65
N GLY A 333 -15.40 1.24 20.03
CA GLY A 333 -15.41 2.70 20.25
C GLY A 333 -15.67 3.54 18.99
N LEU A 334 -15.73 2.91 17.82
CA LEU A 334 -16.00 3.58 16.56
C LEU A 334 -17.40 4.22 16.53
N SER A 335 -17.45 5.51 16.25
CA SER A 335 -18.68 6.29 16.08
C SER A 335 -19.05 6.48 14.59
N ALA A 336 -20.28 6.91 14.33
CA ALA A 336 -20.70 7.28 12.97
C ALA A 336 -20.04 8.57 12.47
N ALA A 337 -19.52 9.42 13.38
CA ALA A 337 -18.75 10.60 13.01
C ALA A 337 -17.37 10.19 12.47
N ASP A 338 -16.72 9.22 13.13
CA ASP A 338 -15.44 8.67 12.68
C ASP A 338 -15.55 8.07 11.27
N ILE A 339 -16.61 7.29 11.02
CA ILE A 339 -16.84 6.67 9.70
C ILE A 339 -17.05 7.74 8.62
N ARG A 340 -17.61 8.91 8.93
CA ARG A 340 -17.82 9.99 7.96
C ARG A 340 -16.63 10.94 7.83
N ASN A 341 -15.65 10.88 8.73
CA ASN A 341 -14.49 11.77 8.70
C ASN A 341 -13.67 11.51 7.44
N ARG A 342 -13.61 12.49 6.52
CA ARG A 342 -12.81 12.40 5.28
C ARG A 342 -11.31 12.52 5.51
N GLY A 343 -10.91 12.86 6.73
CA GLY A 343 -9.55 13.18 7.09
C GLY A 343 -9.14 14.56 6.62
N THR A 344 -7.91 14.90 6.96
CA THR A 344 -7.25 16.15 6.62
C THR A 344 -6.25 15.90 5.50
N MET A 345 -6.13 16.87 4.59
CA MET A 345 -5.08 16.86 3.59
C MET A 345 -3.73 17.06 4.28
N VAL A 346 -2.74 16.23 3.93
CA VAL A 346 -1.38 16.30 4.47
C VAL A 346 -0.36 16.35 3.36
N ILE A 347 0.86 16.74 3.72
CA ILE A 347 1.97 16.81 2.77
C ILE A 347 2.33 15.40 2.35
N ASN A 348 2.40 15.20 1.03
CA ASN A 348 2.86 13.93 0.47
C ASN A 348 4.39 13.83 0.69
N PRO A 349 4.90 12.95 1.56
CA PRO A 349 6.34 12.87 1.85
C PRO A 349 7.18 12.46 0.63
N PHE A 350 6.57 11.83 -0.38
CA PHE A 350 7.25 11.47 -1.61
C PHE A 350 7.48 12.67 -2.54
N ILE A 351 6.61 13.68 -2.47
CA ILE A 351 6.66 14.83 -3.38
C ILE A 351 7.17 16.08 -2.65
N GLY A 352 6.72 16.31 -1.42
CA GLY A 352 6.86 17.58 -0.71
C GLY A 352 5.67 18.50 -0.99
N VAL A 353 5.89 19.80 -0.79
CA VAL A 353 4.88 20.82 -1.07
C VAL A 353 4.91 21.14 -2.55
N ILE A 354 3.75 21.03 -3.21
CA ILE A 354 3.61 21.40 -4.61
C ILE A 354 3.17 22.86 -4.65
N PRO A 355 3.85 23.74 -5.41
CA PRO A 355 3.42 25.10 -5.58
C PRO A 355 2.01 25.17 -6.16
N SER A 356 1.27 26.19 -5.75
CA SER A 356 -0.04 26.50 -6.31
C SER A 356 0.10 26.86 -7.80
N ARG A 357 -1.03 26.78 -8.52
CA ARG A 357 -1.04 27.14 -9.93
C ARG A 357 -0.59 28.60 -10.18
N ALA A 358 -0.95 29.52 -9.29
CA ALA A 358 -0.54 30.92 -9.39
C ALA A 358 0.98 31.06 -9.22
N GLU A 359 1.56 30.40 -8.21
CA GLU A 359 3.02 30.40 -7.99
C GLU A 359 3.77 29.81 -9.20
N LEU A 360 3.24 28.77 -9.83
CA LEU A 360 3.82 28.21 -11.06
C LEU A 360 3.69 29.14 -12.27
N GLU A 361 2.60 29.91 -12.36
CA GLU A 361 2.39 30.91 -13.42
C GLU A 361 3.37 32.08 -13.25
N ASP A 362 3.57 32.54 -12.01
CA ASP A 362 4.55 33.58 -11.65
C ASP A 362 6.00 33.10 -11.93
N GLU A 363 6.37 31.89 -11.49
CA GLU A 363 7.69 31.29 -11.79
C GLU A 363 7.93 31.17 -13.30
N LEU A 364 6.90 30.81 -14.07
CA LEU A 364 7.00 30.71 -15.51
C LEU A 364 7.19 32.08 -16.18
N GLU A 365 6.49 33.11 -15.72
CA GLU A 365 6.68 34.48 -16.19
C GLU A 365 8.10 34.98 -15.88
N ASP A 366 8.61 34.75 -14.67
CA ASP A 366 9.99 35.11 -14.29
C ASP A 366 11.02 34.42 -15.19
N LEU A 367 10.83 33.14 -15.49
CA LEU A 367 11.68 32.40 -16.42
C LEU A 367 11.61 32.95 -17.86
N TYR A 368 10.44 33.40 -18.31
CA TYR A 368 10.31 34.06 -19.61
C TYR A 368 11.01 35.42 -19.65
N MET A 369 11.00 36.17 -18.55
CA MET A 369 11.63 37.49 -18.45
C MET A 369 13.16 37.41 -18.28
N ALA A 370 13.69 36.28 -17.81
CA ALA A 370 15.13 36.02 -17.68
C ALA A 370 15.81 35.54 -18.98
N LEU A 371 15.04 35.20 -20.02
CA LEU A 371 15.50 34.79 -21.36
C LEU A 371 15.63 35.97 -22.32
#